data_AF-A0AAW0VT42-F1
#
_entry.id   AF-A0AAW0VT42-F1
#
_cell.length_a   1.000
_cell.length_b   1.000
_cell.length_c   1.000
_cell.angle_alpha   90.00
_cell.angle_beta   90.00
_cell.angle_gamma   90.00
#
_symmetry.space_group_name_H-M   'P 1'
#
loop_
_entity.id
_entity.type
_entity.pdbx_description
1 polymer ?
#
loop_
_entity_poly.entity_id
_entity_poly.type
_entity_poly.pdbx_seq_one_letter_code
_entity_poly.pdbx_strand_id
1 'polypeptide(L)'
;MSPSQRSSIIKNERKKKVVIPLAKKIEILDKLKSGIRVSELARQYQVTHTTIVNMRKSEEAIRLSVRMAGNSSHTRKMITARPPKKREVVELEYMKAKKAVEDKIKEYEDLNAKRYIETQQASLPSEEPRYKKVEVMEYRGRPAAVTRKCIPEFE
;
A
#
# COMPACT_ATOMS: atom_id res chain seq x y z
N MET A 1 51.36 -6.81 59.18
CA MET A 1 49.91 -6.73 58.91
C MET A 1 49.68 -5.61 57.90
N SER A 2 49.17 -5.93 56.72
CA SER A 2 49.06 -4.98 55.60
C SER A 2 47.63 -4.42 55.50
N PRO A 3 47.42 -3.15 55.10
CA PRO A 3 46.12 -2.51 55.19
C PRO A 3 45.17 -3.02 54.11
N SER A 4 44.00 -3.44 54.57
CA SER A 4 42.82 -3.82 53.78
C SER A 4 42.46 -2.75 52.74
N GLN A 5 42.37 -3.17 51.47
CA GLN A 5 41.96 -2.32 50.36
C GLN A 5 40.51 -1.87 50.59
N ARG A 6 40.33 -0.57 50.91
CA ARG A 6 39.03 0.10 50.91
C ARG A 6 38.42 -0.01 49.51
N SER A 7 37.45 -0.90 49.34
CA SER A 7 36.54 -0.91 48.21
C SER A 7 35.77 0.42 48.22
N SER A 8 36.22 1.36 47.40
CA SER A 8 35.47 2.59 47.15
C SER A 8 34.18 2.18 46.46
N ILE A 9 33.06 2.36 47.16
CA ILE A 9 31.71 2.21 46.64
C ILE A 9 31.57 3.25 45.52
N ILE A 10 31.82 2.85 44.27
CA ILE A 10 31.61 3.70 43.10
C ILE A 10 30.11 3.94 43.01
N LYS A 11 29.67 5.08 43.55
CA LYS A 11 28.31 5.58 43.33
C LYS A 11 28.14 5.74 41.82
N ASN A 12 27.32 4.87 41.22
CA ASN A 12 26.95 4.91 39.82
C ASN A 12 26.02 6.12 39.58
N GLU A 13 26.58 7.32 39.62
CA GLU A 13 25.88 8.53 39.22
C GLU A 13 25.64 8.45 37.71
N ARG A 14 24.37 8.31 37.33
CA ARG A 14 23.97 8.26 35.93
C ARG A 14 24.42 9.56 35.25
N LYS A 15 25.38 9.45 34.33
CA LYS A 15 25.90 10.60 33.57
C LYS A 15 24.73 11.32 32.89
N LYS A 16 24.65 12.64 33.09
CA LYS A 16 23.66 13.49 32.42
C LYS A 16 23.80 13.33 30.91
N LYS A 17 22.69 13.07 30.23
CA LYS A 17 22.68 12.95 28.77
C LYS A 17 22.94 14.32 28.16
N VAL A 18 24.01 14.43 27.38
CA VAL A 18 24.31 15.64 26.60
C VAL A 18 23.42 15.63 25.35
N VAL A 19 22.55 16.63 25.23
CA VAL A 19 21.70 16.82 24.05
C VAL A 19 22.40 17.79 23.10
N ILE A 20 22.77 17.29 21.92
CA ILE A 20 23.40 18.10 20.87
C ILE A 20 22.32 18.59 19.90
N PRO A 21 22.19 19.91 19.67
CA PRO A 21 21.23 20.44 18.70
C PRO A 21 21.60 20.02 17.27
N LEU A 22 20.60 19.95 16.39
CA LEU A 22 20.76 19.48 15.00
C LEU A 22 21.80 20.30 14.22
N ALA A 23 21.84 21.62 14.40
CA ALA A 23 22.83 22.50 13.75
C ALA A 23 24.28 22.08 14.07
N LYS A 24 24.60 21.88 15.35
CA LYS A 24 25.93 21.43 15.78
C LYS A 24 26.29 20.04 15.24
N LYS A 25 25.29 19.15 15.08
CA LYS A 25 25.54 17.84 14.46
C LYS A 25 25.97 17.97 13.00
N ILE A 26 25.38 18.90 12.24
CA ILE A 26 25.79 19.18 10.86
C ILE A 26 27.21 19.74 10.83
N GLU A 27 27.54 20.71 11.69
CA GLU A 27 28.91 21.25 11.75
C GLU A 27 29.96 20.16 12.02
N ILE A 28 29.67 19.24 12.94
CA ILE A 28 30.57 18.10 13.23
C ILE A 28 30.74 17.23 11.98
N LEU A 29 29.65 16.97 11.23
CA LEU A 29 29.69 16.15 10.02
C LEU A 29 30.47 16.84 8.88
N ASP A 30 30.32 18.16 8.71
CA ASP A 30 31.05 18.90 7.69
C ASP A 30 32.56 18.98 8.03
N LYS A 31 32.90 19.14 9.32
CA LYS A 31 34.29 19.04 9.82
C LYS A 31 34.89 17.64 9.66
N LEU A 32 34.09 16.58 9.76
CA LEU A 32 34.54 15.21 9.43
C LEU A 32 34.85 15.08 7.95
N LYS A 33 34.04 15.69 7.07
CA LYS A 33 34.29 15.70 5.63
C LYS A 33 35.53 16.50 5.23
N SER A 34 35.83 17.58 5.96
CA SER A 34 37.07 18.34 5.79
C SER A 34 38.32 17.61 6.30
N GLY A 35 38.18 16.38 6.83
CA GLY A 35 39.30 15.53 7.24
C GLY A 35 39.75 15.70 8.70
N ILE A 36 38.98 16.40 9.55
CA ILE A 36 39.32 16.52 10.98
C ILE A 36 39.12 15.16 11.67
N ARG A 37 40.05 14.80 12.56
CA ARG A 37 40.01 13.53 13.29
C ARG A 37 38.84 13.49 14.28
N VAL A 38 38.24 12.31 14.40
CA VAL A 38 37.12 12.05 15.31
C VAL A 38 37.48 12.35 16.78
N SER A 39 38.70 12.02 17.20
CA SER A 39 39.20 12.28 18.56
C SER A 39 39.27 13.76 18.89
N GLU A 40 39.65 14.59 17.92
CA GLU A 40 39.74 16.03 18.09
C GLU A 40 38.35 16.67 18.18
N LEU A 41 37.42 16.24 17.34
CA LEU A 41 36.02 16.67 17.39
C LEU A 41 35.32 16.20 18.69
N ALA A 42 35.66 15.00 19.18
CA ALA A 42 35.15 14.49 20.45
C ALA A 42 35.53 15.41 21.61
N ARG A 43 36.78 15.88 21.61
CA ARG A 43 37.28 16.84 22.61
C ARG A 43 36.63 18.22 22.44
N GLN A 44 36.56 18.75 21.23
CA GLN A 44 35.99 20.08 20.95
C GLN A 44 34.53 20.19 21.38
N TYR A 45 33.73 19.17 21.06
CA TYR A 45 32.29 19.19 21.32
C TYR A 45 31.89 18.50 22.63
N GLN A 46 32.87 18.02 23.42
CA GLN A 46 32.68 17.26 24.66
C GLN A 46 31.73 16.05 24.49
N VAL A 47 31.93 15.31 23.40
CA VAL A 47 31.13 14.13 23.05
C VAL A 47 32.00 12.90 22.99
N THR A 48 31.40 11.74 23.28
CA THR A 48 32.16 10.50 23.16
C THR A 48 32.46 10.17 21.71
N HIS A 49 33.57 9.48 21.46
CA HIS A 49 33.95 9.00 20.14
C HIS A 49 32.80 8.22 19.48
N THR A 50 32.14 7.34 20.24
CA THR A 50 30.97 6.57 19.80
C THR A 50 29.81 7.45 19.34
N THR A 51 29.56 8.57 20.01
CA THR A 51 28.53 9.55 19.58
C THR A 51 28.84 10.08 18.19
N ILE A 52 30.09 10.44 17.91
CA ILE A 52 30.48 10.96 16.59
C ILE A 52 30.36 9.88 15.51
N VAL A 53 30.79 8.65 15.81
CA VAL A 53 30.62 7.51 14.90
C VAL A 53 29.14 7.28 14.58
N ASN A 54 28.26 7.34 15.58
CA ASN A 54 26.82 7.20 15.39
C ASN A 54 26.22 8.37 14.59
N MET A 55 26.71 9.60 14.78
CA MET A 55 26.32 10.75 13.95
C MET A 55 26.69 10.52 12.49
N ARG A 56 27.90 10.02 12.22
CA ARG A 56 28.33 9.67 10.85
C ARG A 56 27.44 8.60 10.22
N LYS A 57 27.07 7.55 10.96
CA LYS A 57 26.15 6.51 10.48
C LYS A 57 24.74 7.04 10.15
N SER A 58 24.30 8.09 10.86
CA SER A 58 22.98 8.69 10.71
C SER A 58 22.99 10.00 9.94
N GLU A 59 24.07 10.29 9.20
CA GLU A 59 24.29 11.56 8.51
C GLU A 59 23.11 11.95 7.61
N GLU A 60 22.65 11.03 6.76
CA GLU A 60 21.55 11.30 5.81
C GLU A 60 20.26 11.66 6.54
N ALA A 61 19.93 10.92 7.60
CA ALA A 61 18.74 11.18 8.41
C ALA A 61 18.83 12.53 9.12
N ILE A 62 20.01 12.92 9.61
CA ILE A 62 20.24 14.23 10.25
C ILE A 62 20.06 15.36 9.22
N ARG A 63 20.66 15.23 8.03
CA ARG A 63 20.52 16.22 6.94
C ARG A 63 19.08 16.32 6.44
N LEU A 64 18.37 15.20 6.34
CA LEU A 64 16.94 15.17 6.00
C LEU A 64 16.11 15.89 7.06
N SER A 65 16.36 15.62 8.35
CA SER A 65 15.64 16.25 9.46
C SER A 65 15.78 17.77 9.44
N VAL A 66 16.96 18.30 9.09
CA VAL A 66 17.19 19.74 8.99
C VAL A 66 16.45 20.36 7.80
N ARG A 67 16.45 19.68 6.63
CA ARG A 67 15.65 20.09 5.48
C ARG A 67 14.15 20.12 5.79
N MET A 68 13.65 19.12 6.50
CA MET A 68 12.24 19.05 6.88
C MET A 68 11.88 20.08 7.96
N ALA A 69 12.77 20.36 8.90
CA ALA A 69 12.56 21.37 9.94
C ALA A 69 12.40 22.79 9.36
N GLY A 70 13.09 23.10 8.25
CA GLY A 70 12.91 24.37 7.55
C GLY A 70 11.54 24.50 6.86
N ASN A 71 10.92 23.38 6.48
CA ASN A 71 9.69 23.35 5.69
C ASN A 71 8.44 23.10 6.52
N SER A 72 8.55 22.96 7.84
CA SER A 72 7.41 22.50 8.63
C SER A 72 7.30 23.15 9.99
N SER A 73 6.34 24.07 10.08
CA SER A 73 5.50 24.29 11.28
C SER A 73 4.66 23.04 11.59
N HIS A 74 5.19 21.82 11.39
CA HIS A 74 4.54 20.61 11.87
C HIS A 74 4.80 20.55 13.36
N THR A 75 3.87 21.13 14.12
CA THR A 75 3.57 20.62 15.45
C THR A 75 3.46 19.11 15.30
N ARG A 76 4.41 18.39 15.88
CA ARG A 76 4.36 16.95 16.03
C ARG A 76 3.11 16.66 16.86
N LYS A 77 1.95 16.50 16.20
CA LYS A 77 0.77 15.95 16.85
C LYS A 77 1.23 14.59 17.32
N MET A 78 1.46 14.45 18.62
CA MET A 78 1.63 13.14 19.20
C MET A 78 0.37 12.40 18.81
N ILE A 79 0.50 11.45 17.88
CA ILE A 79 -0.55 10.48 17.66
C ILE A 79 -0.55 9.65 18.93
N THR A 80 -1.35 10.07 19.92
CA THR A 80 -1.64 9.33 21.15
C THR A 80 -2.57 8.17 20.83
N ALA A 81 -2.45 7.56 19.64
CA ALA A 81 -3.19 6.35 19.32
C ALA A 81 -2.59 5.25 20.20
N ARG A 82 -3.34 4.90 21.23
CA ARG A 82 -3.04 3.76 22.07
C ARG A 82 -2.97 2.54 21.14
N PRO A 83 -1.93 1.70 21.23
CA PRO A 83 -1.92 0.46 20.45
C PRO A 83 -3.17 -0.35 20.80
N PRO A 84 -3.85 -0.94 19.80
CA PRO A 84 -5.09 -1.65 20.02
C PRO A 84 -4.84 -2.82 20.98
N LYS A 85 -5.78 -3.04 21.91
CA LYS A 85 -5.69 -4.17 22.83
C LYS A 85 -5.79 -5.46 22.03
N LYS A 86 -5.16 -6.55 22.48
CA LYS A 86 -5.17 -7.85 21.79
C LYS A 86 -6.58 -8.33 21.39
N ARG A 87 -7.62 -7.98 22.16
CA ARG A 87 -9.03 -8.28 21.87
C ARG A 87 -9.58 -7.51 20.65
N GLU A 88 -9.19 -6.26 20.47
CA GLU A 88 -9.61 -5.42 19.34
C GLU A 88 -9.01 -5.92 18.02
N VAL A 89 -7.79 -6.47 18.08
CA VAL A 89 -7.14 -7.08 16.91
C VAL A 89 -7.90 -8.34 16.46
N VAL A 90 -8.30 -9.19 17.41
CA VAL A 90 -9.08 -10.40 17.14
C VAL A 90 -10.46 -10.06 16.57
N GLU A 91 -11.13 -9.04 17.09
CA GLU A 91 -12.44 -8.59 16.59
C GLU A 91 -12.34 -8.03 15.16
N LEU A 92 -11.27 -7.29 14.86
CA LEU A 92 -11.03 -6.77 13.51
C LEU A 92 -10.76 -7.90 12.49
N GLU A 93 -10.01 -8.93 12.90
CA GLU A 93 -9.78 -10.12 12.08
C GLU A 93 -11.09 -10.87 11.83
N TYR A 94 -11.92 -11.04 12.87
CA TYR A 94 -13.23 -11.65 12.74
C TYR A 94 -14.14 -10.90 11.77
N MET A 95 -14.18 -9.56 11.84
CA MET A 95 -14.99 -8.73 10.93
C MET A 95 -14.49 -8.79 9.48
N LYS A 96 -13.18 -8.85 9.25
CA LYS A 96 -12.61 -9.05 7.91
C LYS A 96 -12.98 -10.42 7.35
N ALA A 97 -12.87 -11.48 8.17
CA ALA A 97 -13.24 -12.82 7.77
C ALA A 97 -14.74 -12.93 7.44
N LYS A 98 -15.60 -12.34 8.27
CA LYS A 98 -17.05 -12.29 8.04
C LYS A 98 -17.39 -11.61 6.71
N LYS A 99 -16.83 -10.43 6.44
CA LYS A 99 -17.05 -9.72 5.18
C LYS A 99 -16.60 -10.55 3.97
N ALA A 100 -15.46 -11.21 4.06
CA ALA A 100 -14.97 -12.07 2.98
C ALA A 100 -15.88 -13.28 2.71
N VAL A 101 -16.57 -13.80 3.72
CA VAL A 101 -17.57 -14.86 3.54
C VAL A 101 -18.84 -14.31 2.89
N GLU A 102 -19.32 -13.14 3.32
CA GLU A 102 -20.49 -12.47 2.71
C GLU A 102 -20.25 -12.15 1.22
N ASP A 103 -19.07 -11.64 0.89
CA ASP A 103 -18.70 -11.34 -0.50
C ASP A 103 -18.70 -12.61 -1.39
N LYS A 104 -18.23 -13.75 -0.85
CA LYS A 104 -18.26 -15.05 -1.56
C LYS A 104 -19.66 -15.61 -1.74
N ILE A 105 -20.54 -15.45 -0.76
CA ILE A 105 -21.94 -15.88 -0.87
C ILE A 105 -22.62 -15.10 -2.00
N LYS A 106 -22.43 -13.77 -2.02
CA LYS A 106 -22.99 -12.92 -3.06
C LYS A 106 -22.48 -13.28 -4.46
N GLU A 107 -21.18 -13.54 -4.60
CA GLU A 107 -20.59 -13.99 -5.87
C GLU A 107 -21.24 -15.29 -6.36
N TYR A 108 -21.48 -16.24 -5.47
CA TYR A 108 -22.14 -17.50 -5.79
C TYR A 108 -23.60 -17.29 -6.24
N GLU A 109 -24.34 -16.43 -5.56
CA GLU A 109 -25.72 -16.08 -5.94
C GLU A 109 -25.78 -15.43 -7.33
N ASP A 110 -24.86 -14.50 -7.61
CA ASP A 110 -24.76 -13.84 -8.91
C ASP A 110 -24.42 -14.83 -10.04
N LEU A 111 -23.52 -15.79 -9.78
CA LEU A 111 -23.18 -16.87 -10.72
C LEU A 111 -24.38 -17.78 -10.99
N ASN A 112 -25.12 -18.15 -9.95
CA ASN A 112 -26.29 -19.01 -10.08
C ASN A 112 -27.42 -18.30 -10.86
N ALA A 113 -27.64 -17.01 -10.62
CA ALA A 113 -28.59 -16.20 -11.37
C ALA A 113 -28.23 -16.12 -12.87
N LYS A 114 -26.94 -15.94 -13.19
CA LYS A 114 -26.45 -15.95 -14.58
C LYS A 114 -26.71 -17.27 -15.27
N ARG A 115 -26.41 -18.40 -14.61
CA ARG A 115 -26.68 -19.75 -15.14
C ARG A 115 -28.16 -19.96 -15.43
N TYR A 116 -29.03 -19.49 -14.53
CA TYR A 116 -30.48 -19.61 -14.73
C TYR A 116 -30.95 -18.85 -15.98
N ILE A 117 -30.48 -17.62 -16.18
CA ILE A 117 -30.82 -16.83 -17.37
C ILE A 117 -30.31 -17.52 -18.64
N GLU A 118 -29.08 -18.02 -18.63
CA GLU A 118 -28.47 -18.74 -19.75
C GLU A 118 -29.29 -19.98 -20.14
N THR A 119 -29.77 -20.76 -19.17
CA THR A 119 -30.64 -21.91 -19.44
C THR A 119 -32.00 -21.53 -20.03
N GLN A 120 -32.56 -20.38 -19.65
CA GLN A 120 -33.83 -19.90 -20.21
C GLN A 120 -33.66 -19.34 -21.63
N GLN A 121 -32.47 -18.83 -21.97
CA GLN A 121 -32.18 -18.38 -23.33
C GLN A 121 -31.86 -19.55 -24.27
N ALA A 122 -31.23 -20.62 -23.77
CA ALA A 122 -30.93 -21.83 -24.54
C ALA A 122 -32.18 -22.67 -24.89
N SER A 123 -33.30 -22.49 -24.17
CA SER A 123 -34.57 -23.17 -24.44
C SER A 123 -35.48 -22.42 -25.41
N LEU A 124 -35.09 -21.23 -25.89
CA LEU A 124 -35.80 -20.54 -26.95
C LEU A 124 -35.48 -21.24 -28.29
N PRO A 125 -36.47 -21.86 -28.95
CA PRO A 125 -36.24 -22.41 -30.28
C PRO A 125 -35.82 -21.26 -31.19
N SER A 126 -34.68 -21.42 -31.84
CA SER A 126 -34.30 -20.60 -32.99
C SER A 126 -35.41 -20.77 -34.03
N GLU A 127 -36.37 -19.84 -34.06
CA GLU A 127 -37.24 -19.66 -35.21
C GLU A 127 -36.34 -19.18 -36.35
N GLU A 128 -35.64 -20.11 -36.98
CA GLU A 128 -35.14 -19.87 -38.33
C GLU A 128 -36.39 -19.69 -39.19
N PRO A 129 -36.64 -18.49 -39.75
CA PRO A 129 -37.76 -18.32 -40.66
C PRO A 129 -37.62 -19.34 -41.79
N ARG A 130 -38.56 -20.28 -41.85
CA ARG A 130 -38.63 -21.28 -42.91
C ARG A 130 -39.06 -20.58 -44.20
N TYR A 131 -38.12 -20.00 -44.93
CA TYR A 131 -38.40 -19.45 -46.24
C TYR A 131 -38.76 -20.60 -47.20
N LYS A 132 -40.02 -20.67 -47.65
CA LYS A 132 -40.37 -21.48 -48.83
C LYS A 132 -39.95 -20.71 -50.08
N LYS A 133 -39.14 -21.34 -50.94
CA LYS A 133 -38.90 -20.85 -52.30
C LYS A 133 -40.21 -20.98 -53.08
N VAL A 134 -40.89 -19.87 -53.31
CA VAL A 134 -42.05 -19.82 -54.21
C VAL A 134 -41.57 -19.29 -55.56
N GLU A 135 -41.66 -20.11 -56.61
CA GLU A 135 -41.47 -19.64 -57.99
C GLU A 135 -42.74 -18.90 -58.44
N VAL A 136 -42.65 -17.58 -58.56
CA VAL A 136 -43.73 -16.76 -59.10
C VAL A 136 -43.53 -16.62 -60.60
N MET A 137 -44.40 -17.26 -61.40
CA MET A 137 -44.41 -17.15 -62.86
C MET A 137 -45.28 -15.94 -63.26
N GLU A 138 -44.66 -14.79 -63.51
CA GLU A 138 -45.35 -13.61 -64.03
C GLU A 138 -45.63 -13.75 -65.54
N TYR A 139 -46.90 -13.87 -65.92
CA TYR A 139 -47.33 -13.76 -67.31
C TYR A 139 -47.57 -12.28 -67.68
N ARG A 140 -46.59 -11.67 -68.33
CA ARG A 140 -46.84 -10.53 -69.24
C ARG A 140 -46.08 -10.81 -70.53
N GLY A 141 -46.79 -10.79 -71.66
CA GLY A 141 -46.25 -11.23 -72.95
C GLY A 141 -44.89 -10.59 -73.29
N ARG A 142 -43.92 -11.45 -73.65
CA ARG A 142 -42.49 -11.25 -74.03
C ARG A 142 -41.48 -11.67 -72.92
N PRO A 143 -40.29 -12.17 -73.31
CA PRO A 143 -39.71 -13.40 -72.76
C PRO A 143 -39.26 -13.28 -71.30
N ALA A 144 -39.55 -14.36 -70.56
CA ALA A 144 -39.45 -14.50 -69.12
C ALA A 144 -38.08 -14.13 -68.54
N ALA A 145 -38.06 -13.13 -67.67
CA ALA A 145 -36.99 -12.93 -66.70
C ALA A 145 -37.48 -13.43 -65.33
N VAL A 146 -36.95 -14.57 -64.87
CA VAL A 146 -37.27 -15.14 -63.55
C VAL A 146 -36.56 -14.31 -62.48
N THR A 147 -37.27 -13.37 -61.85
CA THR A 147 -36.73 -12.63 -60.71
C THR A 147 -37.14 -13.30 -59.40
N ARG A 148 -36.16 -13.78 -58.63
CA ARG A 148 -36.37 -14.36 -57.28
C ARG A 148 -36.58 -13.24 -56.28
N LYS A 149 -37.78 -13.12 -55.70
CA LYS A 149 -38.04 -12.28 -54.53
C LYS A 149 -38.40 -13.17 -53.35
N CYS A 150 -37.70 -13.00 -52.23
CA CYS A 150 -38.05 -13.64 -50.97
C CYS A 150 -39.04 -12.72 -50.24
N ILE A 151 -40.23 -13.25 -49.89
CA ILE A 151 -41.23 -12.53 -49.09
C ILE A 151 -41.35 -13.31 -47.77
N PRO A 152 -41.22 -12.66 -46.60
CA PRO A 152 -41.46 -13.31 -45.31
C PRO A 152 -42.97 -13.52 -45.09
N GLU A 153 -43.37 -14.73 -44.70
CA GLU A 153 -44.72 -15.04 -44.21
C GLU A 153 -44.85 -14.51 -42.77
N PHE A 154 -45.85 -13.68 -42.51
CA PHE A 154 -46.34 -13.36 -41.17
C PHE A 154 -47.67 -14.09 -41.00
N GLU A 155 -47.75 -15.03 -40.05
CA GLU A 155 -49.03 -15.54 -39.53
C GLU A 155 -49.58 -14.60 -38.45
#